data_AF-A0A531LI75-F1
#
_entry.id   AF-A0A531LI75-F1
#
_cell.length_a   1.000
_cell.length_b   1.000
_cell.length_c   1.000
_cell.angle_alpha   90.00
_cell.angle_beta   90.00
_cell.angle_gamma   90.00
#
_symmetry.space_group_name_H-M   'P 1'
#
loop_
_entity.id
_entity.type
_entity.pdbx_description
1 polymer ?
#
loop_
_entity_poly.entity_id
_entity_poly.type
_entity_poly.pdbx_seq_one_letter_code
_entity_poly.pdbx_strand_id
1 'polypeptide(L)'
;HSALAASAAIPAVFRPVMRDGTLLIDGGIYNPVPFDLIEHDADIVIAVDVVGAPTKGGRKYPTSVDLMFGATQLMMQSIIAAKLRQCQPDILVRPAVSKYRVLDFMKIDALMAETADIKDELKREIEKAVEMRAKVDTSKRTKQVGGVARKL
;
A
#
# COMPACT_ATOMS: atom_id res chain seq x y z
N HIS A 1 13.67 8.84 -15.08
CA HIS A 1 14.39 8.38 -13.87
C HIS A 1 14.19 9.27 -12.63
N SER A 2 14.09 10.61 -12.74
CA SER A 2 13.97 11.49 -11.56
C SER A 2 12.70 11.30 -10.71
N ALA A 3 11.58 10.85 -11.30
CA ALA A 3 10.33 10.61 -10.55
C ALA A 3 10.49 9.48 -9.51
N LEU A 4 11.03 8.34 -9.93
CA LEU A 4 11.28 7.20 -9.01
C LEU A 4 12.28 7.58 -7.93
N ALA A 5 13.36 8.29 -8.30
CA ALA A 5 14.35 8.77 -7.33
C ALA A 5 13.74 9.75 -6.31
N ALA A 6 12.88 10.67 -6.77
CA ALA A 6 12.17 11.59 -5.89
C ALA A 6 11.21 10.84 -4.95
N SER A 7 10.45 9.89 -5.49
CA SER A 7 9.50 9.10 -4.71
C SER A 7 10.15 8.27 -3.61
N ALA A 8 11.42 7.88 -3.77
CA ALA A 8 12.20 7.10 -2.82
C ALA A 8 13.24 7.93 -2.05
N ALA A 9 13.17 9.27 -2.09
CA ALA A 9 14.14 10.17 -1.47
C ALA A 9 13.88 10.32 0.04
N ILE A 10 14.05 9.22 0.79
CA ILE A 10 13.78 9.15 2.23
C ILE A 10 14.68 10.16 2.97
N PRO A 11 14.11 11.12 3.73
CA PRO A 11 14.89 12.07 4.50
C PRO A 11 15.90 11.38 5.42
N ALA A 12 17.08 11.99 5.56
CA ALA A 12 18.24 11.45 6.29
C ALA A 12 18.91 10.20 5.69
N VAL A 13 18.33 9.55 4.67
CA VAL A 13 18.93 8.41 3.96
C VAL A 13 19.40 8.81 2.57
N PHE A 14 18.52 9.47 1.81
CA PHE A 14 18.75 9.88 0.44
C PHE A 14 18.62 11.40 0.30
N ARG A 15 19.34 11.97 -0.66
CA ARG A 15 19.24 13.41 -0.95
C ARG A 15 17.89 13.72 -1.61
N PRO A 16 17.25 14.86 -1.27
CA PRO A 16 16.10 15.34 -2.01
C PRO A 16 16.41 15.52 -3.50
N VAL A 17 15.39 15.39 -4.35
CA VAL A 17 15.53 15.43 -5.81
C VAL A 17 14.91 16.71 -6.34
N MET A 18 15.67 17.51 -7.09
CA MET A 18 15.14 18.66 -7.82
C MET A 18 14.47 18.18 -9.11
N ARG A 19 13.20 18.53 -9.29
CA ARG A 19 12.44 18.22 -10.51
C ARG A 19 11.47 19.36 -10.81
N ASP A 20 11.49 19.85 -12.05
CA ASP A 20 10.58 20.90 -12.54
C ASP A 20 10.57 22.13 -11.60
N GLY A 21 11.76 22.53 -11.12
CA GLY A 21 11.94 23.66 -10.19
C GLY A 21 11.50 23.39 -8.73
N THR A 22 11.06 22.18 -8.42
CA THR A 22 10.57 21.79 -7.10
C THR A 22 11.53 20.79 -6.43
N LEU A 23 11.84 21.02 -5.16
CA LEU A 23 12.62 20.08 -4.35
C LEU A 23 11.68 19.03 -3.75
N LEU A 24 11.88 17.76 -4.11
CA LEU A 24 11.02 16.64 -3.74
C LEU A 24 11.70 15.70 -2.74
N ILE A 25 10.90 15.14 -1.85
CA ILE A 25 11.28 14.08 -0.91
C ILE A 25 10.36 12.85 -1.10
N ASP A 26 10.65 11.78 -0.39
CA ASP A 26 9.85 10.55 -0.40
C ASP A 26 8.35 10.81 -0.21
N GLY A 27 7.56 10.23 -1.12
CA GLY A 27 6.11 10.40 -1.14
C GLY A 27 5.38 9.67 -0.01
N GLY A 28 6.02 8.66 0.59
CA GLY A 28 5.44 7.86 1.65
C GLY A 28 5.16 8.65 2.92
N ILE A 29 5.86 9.76 3.13
CA ILE A 29 5.60 10.70 4.23
C ILE A 29 4.22 11.35 4.09
N TYR A 30 3.75 11.57 2.86
CA TYR A 30 2.49 12.24 2.57
C TYR A 30 1.36 11.25 2.24
N ASN A 31 1.63 10.27 1.38
CA ASN A 31 0.68 9.27 0.92
C ASN A 31 1.36 7.88 0.83
N PRO A 32 1.51 7.16 1.96
CA PRO A 32 2.26 5.89 2.04
C PRO A 32 1.67 4.74 1.23
N VAL A 33 0.34 4.69 1.07
CA VAL A 33 -0.34 3.67 0.28
C VAL A 33 -1.38 4.37 -0.59
N PRO A 34 -1.00 4.85 -1.79
CA PRO A 34 -1.81 5.77 -2.60
C PRO A 34 -2.92 5.06 -3.40
N PHE A 35 -3.64 4.11 -2.77
CA PHE A 35 -4.70 3.35 -3.42
C PHE A 35 -5.90 4.22 -3.85
N ASP A 36 -6.10 5.34 -3.16
CA ASP A 36 -7.14 6.33 -3.44
C ASP A 36 -6.99 7.02 -4.79
N LEU A 37 -5.76 7.12 -5.30
CA LEU A 37 -5.49 7.81 -6.57
C LEU A 37 -6.00 7.02 -7.80
N ILE A 38 -6.28 5.73 -7.64
CA ILE A 38 -6.65 4.82 -8.72
C ILE A 38 -8.01 4.13 -8.49
N GLU A 39 -8.78 4.56 -7.48
CA GLU A 39 -10.08 3.97 -7.12
C GLU A 39 -11.05 3.90 -8.32
N HIS A 40 -10.99 4.88 -9.21
CA HIS A 40 -11.86 4.97 -10.39
C HIS A 40 -11.19 4.51 -11.69
N ASP A 41 -9.89 4.21 -11.64
CA ASP A 41 -9.09 3.84 -12.80
C ASP A 41 -8.84 2.33 -12.91
N ALA A 42 -9.24 1.55 -11.90
CA ALA A 42 -9.05 0.10 -11.82
C ALA A 42 -10.35 -0.64 -11.46
N ASP A 43 -10.51 -1.86 -12.00
CA ASP A 43 -11.64 -2.73 -11.65
C ASP A 43 -11.52 -3.37 -10.27
N ILE A 44 -10.29 -3.64 -9.84
CA ILE A 44 -9.94 -4.24 -8.55
C ILE A 44 -8.67 -3.54 -8.06
N VAL A 45 -8.74 -2.89 -6.90
CA VAL A 45 -7.65 -2.20 -6.24
C VAL A 45 -7.08 -3.07 -5.12
N ILE A 46 -5.79 -3.39 -5.22
CA ILE A 46 -5.06 -4.15 -4.20
C ILE A 46 -4.05 -3.22 -3.55
N ALA A 47 -4.27 -2.88 -2.28
CA ALA A 47 -3.37 -2.07 -1.48
C ALA A 47 -2.41 -2.97 -0.69
N VAL A 48 -1.11 -2.68 -0.76
CA VAL A 48 -0.09 -3.41 0.00
C VAL A 48 0.60 -2.43 0.96
N ASP A 49 0.33 -2.61 2.25
CA ASP A 49 0.84 -1.77 3.33
C ASP A 49 2.04 -2.46 4.01
N VAL A 50 3.24 -1.96 3.73
CA VAL A 50 4.53 -2.45 4.28
C VAL A 50 5.17 -1.49 5.26
N VAL A 51 4.45 -0.46 5.74
CA VAL A 51 5.00 0.54 6.68
C VAL A 51 5.47 -0.10 7.98
N GLY A 52 4.79 -1.17 8.40
CA GLY A 52 5.04 -1.83 9.67
C GLY A 52 4.62 -0.95 10.85
N ALA A 53 5.15 -1.26 12.04
CA ALA A 53 4.97 -0.47 13.26
C ALA A 53 6.32 -0.27 13.96
N PRO A 54 6.49 0.80 14.75
CA PRO A 54 7.70 0.98 15.53
C PRO A 54 7.93 -0.21 16.46
N THR A 55 9.03 -0.93 16.26
CA THR A 55 9.41 -2.06 17.12
C THR A 55 10.40 -1.63 18.18
N LYS A 56 10.37 -2.30 19.34
CA LYS A 56 11.45 -2.20 20.32
C LYS A 56 12.70 -2.79 19.67
N GLY A 57 13.58 -1.92 19.15
CA GLY A 57 14.86 -2.36 18.60
C GLY A 57 15.68 -3.10 19.66
N GLY A 58 16.64 -3.93 19.23
CA GLY A 58 17.52 -4.67 20.15
C GLY A 58 18.45 -3.80 21.03
N ARG A 59 18.38 -2.47 20.90
CA ARG A 59 19.14 -1.52 21.72
C ARG A 59 18.27 -1.00 22.86
N LYS A 60 18.85 -0.90 24.06
CA LYS A 60 18.19 -0.40 25.27
C LYS A 60 17.72 1.07 25.16
N TYR A 61 18.38 1.87 24.31
CA TYR A 61 18.02 3.26 24.04
C TYR A 61 18.02 3.51 22.52
N PRO A 62 16.92 4.04 21.95
CA PRO A 62 16.86 4.38 20.53
C PRO A 62 17.69 5.63 20.22
N THR A 63 18.29 5.69 19.03
CA THR A 63 18.98 6.88 18.53
C THR A 63 17.97 7.93 18.03
N SER A 64 18.39 9.18 17.83
CA SER A 64 17.53 10.22 17.24
C SER A 64 16.99 9.82 15.85
N VAL A 65 17.79 9.08 15.09
CA VAL A 65 17.39 8.54 13.78
C VAL A 65 16.32 7.46 13.95
N ASP A 66 16.48 6.54 14.91
CA ASP A 66 15.47 5.53 15.23
C ASP A 66 14.14 6.17 15.66
N LEU A 67 14.19 7.24 16.45
CA LEU A 67 13.02 8.00 16.88
C LEU A 67 12.34 8.72 15.71
N MET A 68 13.11 9.33 14.80
CA MET A 68 12.56 9.95 13.58
C MET A 68 11.86 8.91 12.69
N PHE A 69 12.46 7.73 12.49
CA PHE A 69 11.82 6.66 11.72
C PHE A 69 10.54 6.16 12.39
N GLY A 70 10.57 5.92 13.71
CA GLY A 70 9.39 5.51 14.46
C GLY A 70 8.26 6.55 14.37
N ALA A 71 8.58 7.84 14.51
CA ALA A 71 7.61 8.92 14.37
C ALA A 71 7.03 8.98 12.95
N THR A 72 7.86 8.81 11.92
CA THR A 72 7.42 8.77 10.52
C THR A 72 6.49 7.60 10.27
N GLN A 73 6.80 6.41 10.79
CA GLN A 73 5.92 5.23 10.69
C GLN A 73 4.56 5.47 11.35
N LEU A 74 4.52 6.04 12.56
CA LEU A 74 3.27 6.38 13.24
C LEU A 74 2.42 7.37 12.43
N MET A 75 3.08 8.37 11.83
CA MET A 75 2.41 9.33 10.96
C MET A 75 1.82 8.65 9.72
N MET A 76 2.61 7.81 9.04
CA MET A 76 2.15 7.00 7.90
C MET A 76 0.96 6.11 8.26
N GLN A 77 1.01 5.43 9.41
CA GLN A 77 -0.10 4.61 9.91
C GLN A 77 -1.36 5.45 10.16
N SER A 78 -1.22 6.64 10.73
CA SER A 78 -2.34 7.58 10.92
C SER A 78 -2.98 8.00 9.60
N ILE A 79 -2.16 8.30 8.59
CA ILE A 79 -2.62 8.64 7.23
C ILE A 79 -3.37 7.46 6.61
N ILE A 80 -2.81 6.24 6.67
CA ILE A 80 -3.46 5.04 6.14
C ILE A 80 -4.78 4.79 6.85
N ALA A 81 -4.81 4.87 8.18
CA ALA A 81 -6.03 4.67 8.97
C ALA A 81 -7.09 5.72 8.67
N ALA A 82 -6.70 6.97 8.39
CA ALA A 82 -7.62 8.02 7.98
C ALA A 82 -8.18 7.77 6.57
N LYS A 83 -7.33 7.35 5.63
CA LYS A 83 -7.75 7.02 4.26
C LYS A 83 -8.70 5.83 4.21
N LEU A 84 -8.41 4.76 4.95
CA LEU A 84 -9.29 3.59 5.04
C LEU A 84 -10.69 3.89 5.57
N ARG A 85 -10.89 5.01 6.29
CA ARG A 85 -12.23 5.47 6.69
C ARG A 85 -12.99 6.18 5.57
N GLN A 86 -12.29 6.73 4.58
CA GLN A 86 -12.87 7.48 3.46
C GLN A 86 -13.08 6.61 2.23
N CYS A 87 -12.08 5.77 1.92
CA CYS A 87 -12.05 4.88 0.77
C CYS A 87 -11.41 3.56 1.20
N GLN A 88 -11.99 2.44 0.77
CA GLN A 88 -11.38 1.12 0.99
C GLN A 88 -10.93 0.52 -0.35
N PRO A 89 -9.71 -0.04 -0.42
CA PRO A 89 -9.33 -0.89 -1.53
C PRO A 89 -10.15 -2.20 -1.47
N ASP A 90 -10.30 -2.88 -2.61
CA ASP A 90 -10.97 -4.19 -2.65
C ASP A 90 -10.23 -5.23 -1.81
N ILE A 91 -8.90 -5.17 -1.82
CA ILE A 91 -8.03 -6.07 -1.04
C ILE A 91 -6.95 -5.24 -0.35
N LEU A 92 -6.76 -5.44 0.95
CA LEU A 92 -5.68 -4.83 1.73
C LEU A 92 -4.75 -5.92 2.27
N VAL A 93 -3.49 -5.90 1.85
CA VAL A 93 -2.43 -6.82 2.30
C VAL A 93 -1.51 -6.11 3.28
N ARG A 94 -1.28 -6.73 4.44
CA ARG A 94 -0.36 -6.24 5.48
C ARG A 94 0.64 -7.31 5.90
N PRO A 95 1.78 -7.43 5.20
CA PRO A 95 2.83 -8.37 5.56
C PRO A 95 3.39 -8.09 6.96
N ALA A 96 3.76 -9.14 7.69
CA ALA A 96 4.35 -9.03 9.03
C ALA A 96 5.83 -8.58 8.99
N VAL A 97 6.10 -7.38 8.45
CA VAL A 97 7.46 -6.88 8.19
C VAL A 97 8.05 -5.99 9.29
N SER A 98 7.31 -5.71 10.37
CA SER A 98 7.69 -4.74 11.41
C SER A 98 9.06 -4.98 12.07
N LYS A 99 9.58 -6.21 12.02
CA LYS A 99 10.91 -6.55 12.57
C LYS A 99 12.09 -6.22 11.65
N TYR A 100 11.83 -5.90 10.38
CA TYR A 100 12.82 -5.49 9.41
C TYR A 100 12.93 -3.98 9.39
N ARG A 101 14.15 -3.46 9.40
CA ARG A 101 14.39 -2.03 9.25
C ARG A 101 14.54 -1.66 7.77
N VAL A 102 14.30 -0.39 7.46
CA VAL A 102 14.42 0.19 6.11
C VAL A 102 15.78 -0.13 5.46
N LEU A 103 16.85 -0.28 6.25
CA LEU A 103 18.22 -0.54 5.75
C LEU A 103 18.70 -1.99 5.94
N ASP A 104 17.82 -2.92 6.36
CA ASP A 104 18.19 -4.33 6.59
C ASP A 104 18.25 -5.15 5.27
N PHE A 105 18.96 -4.65 4.25
CA PHE A 105 19.06 -5.28 2.91
C PHE A 105 19.62 -6.71 2.93
N MET A 106 20.44 -7.05 3.93
CA MET A 106 21.04 -8.39 4.07
C MET A 106 20.05 -9.44 4.59
N LYS A 107 18.82 -9.06 4.92
CA LYS A 107 17.78 -9.97 5.44
C LYS A 107 16.68 -10.28 4.43
N ILE A 108 16.88 -9.97 3.15
CA ILE A 108 15.88 -10.17 2.10
C ILE A 108 15.42 -11.63 2.03
N ASP A 109 16.34 -12.61 2.05
CA ASP A 109 15.96 -14.02 1.94
C ASP A 109 15.07 -14.46 3.10
N ALA A 110 15.37 -14.02 4.33
CA ALA A 110 14.56 -14.28 5.50
C ALA A 110 13.18 -13.61 5.38
N LEU A 111 13.14 -12.35 4.95
CA LEU A 111 11.89 -11.61 4.73
C LEU A 111 11.00 -12.31 3.70
N MET A 112 11.58 -12.74 2.58
CA MET A 112 10.86 -13.43 1.51
C MET A 112 10.33 -14.80 1.98
N ALA A 113 11.12 -15.55 2.73
CA ALA A 113 10.70 -16.85 3.27
C ALA A 113 9.53 -16.71 4.25
N GLU A 114 9.58 -15.72 5.14
CA GLU A 114 8.54 -15.51 6.15
C GLU A 114 7.25 -14.90 5.60
N THR A 115 7.32 -14.23 4.46
CA THR A 115 6.14 -13.64 3.80
C THR A 115 5.58 -14.54 2.69
N ALA A 116 6.12 -15.75 2.52
CA ALA A 116 5.74 -16.65 1.42
C ALA A 116 4.24 -17.00 1.41
N ASP A 117 3.63 -17.20 2.58
CA ASP A 117 2.22 -17.60 2.71
C ASP A 117 1.25 -16.53 2.21
N ILE A 118 1.67 -15.26 2.21
CA ILE A 118 0.88 -14.13 1.71
C ILE A 118 0.50 -14.32 0.25
N LYS A 119 1.36 -14.97 -0.54
CA LYS A 119 1.10 -15.28 -1.94
C LYS A 119 -0.18 -16.10 -2.09
N ASP A 120 -0.33 -17.15 -1.30
CA ASP A 120 -1.46 -18.09 -1.44
C ASP A 120 -2.74 -17.51 -0.82
N GLU A 121 -2.62 -16.71 0.24
CA GLU A 121 -3.73 -15.91 0.77
C GLU A 121 -4.25 -14.91 -0.26
N LEU A 122 -3.35 -14.11 -0.84
CA LEU A 122 -3.70 -13.10 -1.83
C LEU A 122 -4.33 -13.71 -3.09
N LYS A 123 -3.83 -14.87 -3.55
CA LYS A 123 -4.46 -15.59 -4.66
C LYS A 123 -5.93 -15.91 -4.40
N ARG A 124 -6.25 -16.41 -3.19
CA ARG A 124 -7.64 -16.73 -2.82
C ARG A 124 -8.51 -15.48 -2.78
N GLU A 125 -8.00 -14.36 -2.26
CA GLU A 125 -8.76 -13.11 -2.23
C GLU A 125 -8.98 -12.52 -3.64
N ILE A 126 -7.98 -12.63 -4.52
CA ILE A 126 -8.11 -12.22 -5.93
C ILE A 126 -9.16 -13.08 -6.65
N GLU A 127 -9.13 -14.40 -6.48
CA GLU A 127 -10.13 -15.31 -7.09
C GLU A 127 -11.54 -14.92 -6.66
N LYS A 128 -11.76 -14.68 -5.36
CA LYS A 128 -13.05 -14.21 -4.83
C LYS A 128 -13.47 -12.86 -5.44
N ALA A 129 -12.55 -11.89 -5.50
CA ALA A 129 -12.84 -10.56 -6.03
C ALA A 129 -13.25 -10.61 -7.50
N VAL A 130 -12.53 -11.40 -8.31
CA VAL A 130 -12.82 -11.62 -9.73
C VAL A 130 -14.19 -12.29 -9.92
N GLU A 131 -14.50 -13.34 -9.14
CA GLU A 131 -15.80 -14.01 -9.21
C GLU A 131 -16.97 -13.08 -8.83
N MET A 132 -16.81 -12.29 -7.77
CA MET A 132 -17.82 -11.33 -7.32
C MET A 132 -18.10 -10.29 -8.39
N ARG A 133 -17.04 -9.78 -9.05
CA ARG A 133 -17.19 -8.83 -10.16
C ARG A 133 -17.90 -9.44 -11.36
N ALA A 134 -17.53 -10.65 -11.76
CA ALA A 134 -18.17 -11.36 -12.87
C ALA A 134 -19.69 -11.55 -12.66
N LYS A 135 -20.12 -11.82 -11.42
CA LYS A 135 -21.54 -11.91 -11.02
C LYS A 135 -22.27 -10.57 -11.10
N VAL A 136 -21.62 -9.47 -10.72
CA VAL A 136 -22.19 -8.12 -10.82
C VAL A 136 -22.42 -7.72 -12.27
N ASP A 137 -21.46 -8.00 -13.15
CA ASP A 137 -21.55 -7.64 -14.57
C ASP A 137 -22.62 -8.45 -15.31
N THR A 138 -22.77 -9.73 -14.99
CA THR A 138 -23.87 -10.55 -15.50
C THR A 138 -25.23 -10.06 -15.00
N SER A 139 -25.37 -9.68 -13.72
CA SER A 139 -26.61 -9.13 -13.18
C SER A 139 -27.02 -7.80 -13.83
N LYS A 140 -26.05 -6.91 -14.08
CA LYS A 140 -26.28 -5.64 -14.80
C LYS A 140 -26.80 -5.88 -16.22
N ARG A 141 -26.19 -6.82 -16.97
CA ARG A 141 -26.63 -7.19 -18.32
C ARG A 141 -28.06 -7.74 -18.34
N THR A 142 -28.41 -8.66 -17.45
CA THR A 142 -29.76 -9.26 -17.41
C THR A 142 -30.85 -8.24 -17.08
N LYS A 143 -30.59 -7.29 -16.16
CA LYS A 143 -31.53 -6.21 -15.85
C LYS A 143 -31.72 -5.23 -17.01
N GLN A 144 -30.66 -4.95 -17.77
CA GLN A 144 -30.72 -4.06 -18.93
C GLN A 144 -31.53 -4.68 -20.09
N VAL A 145 -31.38 -5.99 -20.33
CA VAL A 145 -32.16 -6.72 -21.35
C VAL A 145 -33.64 -6.87 -20.94
N GLY A 146 -33.93 -7.17 -19.67
CA GLY A 146 -35.30 -7.28 -19.16
C GLY A 146 -36.06 -5.95 -19.09
N GLY A 147 -35.35 -4.82 -18.90
CA GLY A 147 -35.94 -3.48 -18.91
C GLY A 147 -36.35 -2.99 -20.31
N VAL A 148 -35.67 -3.46 -21.36
CA VAL A 148 -36.03 -3.15 -22.76
C VAL A 148 -37.24 -3.98 -23.20
N ALA A 149 -37.32 -5.25 -22.79
CA ALA A 149 -38.44 -6.14 -23.15
C ALA A 149 -39.80 -5.77 -22.50
N ARG A 150 -39.81 -4.98 -21.41
CA ARG A 150 -41.04 -4.49 -20.76
C ARG A 150 -41.59 -3.16 -21.32
N LYS A 151 -40.92 -2.58 -22.33
CA LYS A 151 -41.28 -1.29 -22.94
C LYS A 151 -41.85 -1.42 -24.37
N LEU A 152 -42.13 -2.63 -24.81
CA LEU A 152 -42.86 -2.96 -26.05
C LEU A 152 -44.17 -3.67 -25.67
#